data_AF-A0A2N4YVF1-F1
#
_entry.id   AF-A0A2N4YVF1-F1
#
_cell.length_a   1.000
_cell.length_b   1.000
_cell.length_c   1.000
_cell.angle_alpha   90.00
_cell.angle_beta   90.00
_cell.angle_gamma   90.00
#
_symmetry.space_group_name_H-M   'P 1'
#
loop_
_entity.id
_entity.type
_entity.pdbx_description
1 polymer ?
#
loop_
_entity_poly.entity_id
_entity_poly.type
_entity_poly.pdbx_seq_one_letter_code
_entity_poly.pdbx_strand_id
1 'polypeptide(L)'
;ALQRHILRQGEQLALENELWQRVHAVGKHLQRAGYCRGACGGAGLELAADGECLIVRWDANSNGRWETSPAAAAESTGFRLRDGALETLRGASDCRGGGWEKITNPAAIVVTRFSVQRQVTSGFAPELSVTLAARSAQQRGLTSEVEQRVTGYNL
;
A
#
# COMPACT_ATOMS: atom_id res chain seq x y z
N ALA A 1 6.31 -28.37 26.21
CA ALA A 1 5.57 -27.09 26.32
C ALA A 1 6.34 -25.94 25.65
N LEU A 2 7.61 -25.70 26.02
CA LEU A 2 8.45 -24.61 25.50
C LEU A 2 8.63 -24.61 23.96
N GLN A 3 8.95 -25.75 23.34
CA GLN A 3 9.15 -25.83 21.88
C GLN A 3 7.93 -25.39 21.07
N ARG A 4 6.71 -25.74 21.50
CA ARG A 4 5.46 -25.31 20.85
C ARG A 4 5.23 -23.81 21.02
N HIS A 5 5.63 -23.24 22.15
CA HIS A 5 5.52 -21.81 22.41
C HIS A 5 6.48 -21.01 21.51
N ILE A 6 7.73 -21.48 21.38
CA ILE A 6 8.74 -20.88 20.50
C ILE A 6 8.27 -20.90 19.03
N LEU A 7 7.73 -22.03 18.57
CA LEU A 7 7.19 -22.13 17.19
C LEU A 7 6.08 -21.11 16.95
N ARG A 8 5.09 -21.02 17.85
CA ARG A 8 4.00 -20.04 17.74
C ARG A 8 4.49 -18.59 17.75
N GLN A 9 5.48 -18.27 18.59
CA GLN A 9 6.09 -16.94 18.59
C GLN A 9 6.80 -16.64 17.26
N GLY A 10 7.55 -17.62 16.73
CA GLY A 10 8.22 -17.48 15.44
C GLY A 10 7.23 -17.25 14.29
N GLU A 11 6.09 -17.94 14.30
CA GLU A 11 5.03 -17.79 13.29
C GLU A 11 4.34 -16.42 13.39
N GLN A 12 4.10 -15.92 14.61
CA GLN A 12 3.59 -14.57 14.84
C GLN A 12 4.55 -13.51 14.27
N LEU A 13 5.84 -13.63 14.57
CA LEU A 13 6.88 -12.72 14.07
C LEU A 13 7.02 -12.81 12.55
N ALA A 14 6.91 -14.00 11.97
CA ALA A 14 6.97 -14.17 10.52
C ALA A 14 5.80 -13.45 9.83
N LEU A 15 4.58 -13.62 10.35
CA LEU A 15 3.40 -12.92 9.83
C LEU A 15 3.54 -11.40 9.98
N GLU A 16 3.94 -10.91 11.14
CA GLU A 16 4.14 -9.48 11.38
C GLU A 16 5.20 -8.87 10.45
N ASN A 17 6.33 -9.55 10.26
CA ASN A 17 7.37 -9.12 9.32
C ASN A 17 6.88 -9.09 7.87
N GLU A 18 6.07 -10.07 7.46
CA GLU A 18 5.46 -10.05 6.13
C GLU A 18 4.58 -8.80 5.95
N LEU A 19 3.73 -8.47 6.94
CA LEU A 19 2.89 -7.28 6.86
C LEU A 19 3.71 -5.99 6.86
N TRP A 20 4.74 -5.89 7.71
CA TRP A 20 5.65 -4.74 7.75
C TRP A 20 6.31 -4.47 6.41
N GLN A 21 6.76 -5.51 5.70
CA GLN A 21 7.34 -5.36 4.37
C GLN A 21 6.34 -4.78 3.36
N ARG A 22 5.07 -5.18 3.44
CA ARG A 22 4.01 -4.71 2.52
C ARG A 22 3.62 -3.27 2.80
N VAL A 23 3.37 -2.90 4.06
CA VAL A 23 3.09 -1.50 4.40
C VAL A 23 4.27 -0.60 4.08
N HIS A 24 5.51 -1.05 4.33
CA HIS A 24 6.71 -0.30 3.98
C HIS A 24 6.84 -0.05 2.47
N ALA A 25 6.49 -1.04 1.64
CA ALA A 25 6.45 -0.85 0.20
C ALA A 25 5.43 0.24 -0.20
N VAL A 26 4.20 0.17 0.33
CA VAL A 26 3.16 1.18 0.09
C VAL A 26 3.59 2.56 0.60
N GLY A 27 4.17 2.64 1.80
CA GLY A 27 4.66 3.87 2.41
C GLY A 27 5.69 4.61 1.55
N LYS A 28 6.62 3.87 0.91
CA LYS A 28 7.59 4.47 -0.03
C LYS A 28 6.92 5.11 -1.25
N HIS A 29 5.84 4.52 -1.75
CA HIS A 29 5.06 5.10 -2.84
C HIS A 29 4.32 6.35 -2.37
N LEU A 30 3.70 6.30 -1.19
CA LEU A 30 3.00 7.43 -0.58
C LEU A 30 3.92 8.63 -0.28
N GLN A 31 5.16 8.41 0.18
CA GLN A 31 6.13 9.48 0.44
C GLN A 31 6.47 10.31 -0.81
N ARG A 32 6.35 9.71 -1.99
CA ARG A 32 6.65 10.35 -3.28
C ARG A 32 5.41 10.93 -3.96
N ALA A 33 4.22 10.59 -3.47
CA ALA A 33 2.96 10.99 -4.07
C ALA A 33 2.92 12.51 -4.26
N GLY A 34 2.52 12.94 -5.46
CA GLY A 34 2.42 14.35 -5.83
C GLY A 34 3.71 15.00 -6.31
N TYR A 35 4.88 14.34 -6.21
CA TYR A 35 6.12 14.93 -6.70
C TYR A 35 6.01 15.23 -8.20
N CYS A 36 6.40 16.45 -8.58
CA CYS A 36 6.45 16.91 -9.96
C CYS A 36 7.56 17.95 -10.13
N ARG A 37 8.32 17.88 -11.23
CA ARG A 37 9.20 18.98 -11.61
C ARG A 37 8.38 20.10 -12.27
N GLY A 38 7.91 21.04 -11.45
CA GLY A 38 7.03 22.13 -11.89
C GLY A 38 5.59 21.82 -11.51
N ALA A 39 4.65 21.96 -12.44
CA ALA A 39 3.23 21.74 -12.19
C ALA A 39 2.70 20.59 -13.06
N CYS A 40 2.36 19.47 -12.40
CA CYS A 40 1.66 18.35 -13.02
C CYS A 40 0.16 18.49 -12.72
N GLY A 41 -0.69 18.18 -13.70
CA GLY A 41 -2.13 18.24 -13.53
C GLY A 41 -2.70 17.00 -12.82
N GLY A 42 -3.65 17.21 -11.91
CA GLY A 42 -4.40 16.15 -11.24
C GLY A 42 -3.94 15.86 -9.80
N ALA A 43 -4.55 14.84 -9.18
CA ALA A 43 -4.24 14.47 -7.81
C ALA A 43 -3.03 13.52 -7.75
N GLY A 44 -2.03 13.87 -6.93
CA GLY A 44 -0.86 13.04 -6.66
C GLY A 44 -1.18 11.78 -5.84
N LEU A 45 -2.29 11.79 -5.11
CA LEU A 45 -2.83 10.65 -4.38
C LEU A 45 -4.36 10.69 -4.45
N GLU A 46 -4.94 9.61 -4.96
CA GLU A 46 -6.37 9.32 -4.92
C GLU A 46 -6.61 8.17 -3.93
N LEU A 47 -7.63 8.33 -3.09
CA LEU A 47 -8.12 7.31 -2.16
C LEU A 47 -9.55 6.98 -2.54
N ALA A 48 -9.87 5.69 -2.62
CA ALA A 48 -11.21 5.18 -2.93
C ALA A 48 -11.57 4.05 -1.96
N ALA A 49 -12.86 3.70 -1.92
CA ALA A 49 -13.38 2.63 -1.06
C ALA A 49 -12.88 2.77 0.39
N ASP A 50 -13.04 3.94 0.99
CA ASP A 50 -12.61 4.25 2.37
C ASP A 50 -11.12 3.93 2.66
N GLY A 51 -10.28 4.08 1.62
CA GLY A 51 -8.83 3.86 1.69
C GLY A 51 -8.41 2.42 1.41
N GLU A 52 -9.33 1.51 1.09
CA GLU A 52 -9.02 0.13 0.67
C GLU A 52 -8.43 0.06 -0.75
N CYS A 53 -8.48 1.16 -1.49
CA CYS A 53 -7.74 1.33 -2.71
C CYS A 53 -7.13 2.73 -2.79
N LEU A 54 -5.92 2.81 -3.32
CA LEU A 54 -5.23 4.06 -3.59
C LEU A 54 -4.52 4.04 -4.94
N ILE A 55 -4.35 5.22 -5.51
CA ILE A 55 -3.50 5.47 -6.68
C ILE A 55 -2.56 6.62 -6.35
N VAL A 56 -1.27 6.36 -6.41
CA VAL A 56 -0.23 7.39 -6.30
C VAL A 56 0.29 7.77 -7.67
N ARG A 57 0.69 9.03 -7.83
CA ARG A 57 1.36 9.55 -9.01
C ARG A 57 2.57 10.39 -8.62
N TRP A 58 3.67 10.26 -9.36
CA TRP A 58 4.85 11.09 -9.17
C TRP A 58 5.71 11.12 -10.44
N ASP A 59 6.28 12.28 -10.76
CA ASP A 59 7.18 12.49 -11.89
C ASP A 59 8.52 11.77 -11.63
N ALA A 60 8.65 10.54 -12.12
CA ALA A 60 9.78 9.66 -11.85
C ALA A 60 11.02 10.07 -12.64
N ASN A 61 10.86 10.64 -13.84
CA ASN A 61 11.96 11.07 -14.70
C ASN A 61 12.24 12.58 -14.65
N SER A 62 11.46 13.34 -13.87
CA SER A 62 11.62 14.78 -13.65
C SER A 62 11.50 15.61 -14.93
N ASN A 63 10.52 15.30 -15.79
CA ASN A 63 10.26 16.04 -17.03
C ASN A 63 9.06 17.01 -16.92
N GLY A 64 8.40 17.08 -15.77
CA GLY A 64 7.30 17.99 -15.48
C GLY A 64 5.92 17.52 -15.95
N ARG A 65 5.76 16.22 -16.23
CA ARG A 65 4.46 15.59 -16.50
C ARG A 65 4.44 14.20 -15.89
N TRP A 66 3.25 13.68 -15.60
CA TRP A 66 3.09 12.27 -15.25
C TRP A 66 2.82 11.44 -16.49
N GLU A 67 3.71 10.51 -16.79
CA GLU A 67 3.45 9.57 -17.87
C GLU A 67 2.28 8.63 -17.55
N THR A 68 1.36 8.47 -18.51
CA THR A 68 0.26 7.50 -18.44
C THR A 68 0.42 6.35 -19.43
N SER A 69 1.29 6.52 -20.43
CA SER A 69 1.55 5.55 -21.49
C SER A 69 2.97 5.70 -22.03
N PRO A 70 3.64 4.60 -22.43
CA PRO A 70 3.21 3.20 -22.30
C PRO A 70 3.19 2.75 -20.83
N ALA A 71 2.51 1.63 -20.52
CA ALA A 71 2.37 1.14 -19.14
C ALA A 71 3.70 0.97 -18.39
N ALA A 72 4.78 0.60 -19.09
CA ALA A 72 6.12 0.48 -18.52
C ALA A 72 6.70 1.83 -18.06
N ALA A 73 6.34 2.92 -18.73
CA ALA A 73 6.72 4.28 -18.38
C ALA A 73 5.69 4.96 -17.47
N ALA A 74 4.54 4.32 -17.20
CA ALA A 74 3.49 4.96 -16.44
C ALA A 74 3.94 5.29 -15.01
N GLU A 75 3.70 6.54 -14.64
CA GLU A 75 4.12 7.19 -13.39
C GLU A 75 3.00 7.20 -12.36
N SER A 76 2.09 6.25 -12.49
CA SER A 76 1.07 5.92 -11.51
C SER A 76 1.28 4.50 -10.97
N THR A 77 0.94 4.29 -9.71
CA THR A 77 0.93 2.96 -9.08
C THR A 77 -0.28 2.85 -8.16
N GLY A 78 -1.07 1.80 -8.36
CA GLY A 78 -2.22 1.49 -7.54
C GLY A 78 -1.93 0.41 -6.50
N PHE A 79 -2.64 0.45 -5.38
CA PHE A 79 -2.73 -0.64 -4.41
C PHE A 79 -4.19 -0.84 -4.01
N ARG A 80 -4.63 -2.10 -3.86
CA ARG A 80 -5.99 -2.39 -3.39
C ARG A 80 -6.09 -3.70 -2.62
N LEU A 81 -7.11 -3.81 -1.78
CA LEU A 81 -7.57 -5.08 -1.24
C LEU A 81 -8.59 -5.72 -2.17
N ARG A 82 -8.38 -6.97 -2.56
CA ARG A 82 -9.34 -7.77 -3.33
C ARG A 82 -9.19 -9.25 -2.98
N ASP A 83 -10.31 -9.90 -2.67
CA ASP A 83 -10.38 -11.35 -2.45
C ASP A 83 -9.32 -11.89 -1.45
N GLY A 84 -9.08 -11.13 -0.37
CA GLY A 84 -8.13 -11.48 0.67
C GLY A 84 -6.66 -11.29 0.29
N ALA A 85 -6.36 -10.66 -0.84
CA ALA A 85 -5.03 -10.28 -1.26
C ALA A 85 -4.86 -8.76 -1.31
N LEU A 86 -3.70 -8.29 -0.87
CA LEU A 86 -3.17 -7.01 -1.31
C LEU A 86 -2.63 -7.14 -2.74
N GLU A 87 -3.10 -6.26 -3.62
CA GLU A 87 -2.74 -6.21 -5.04
C GLU A 87 -2.06 -4.89 -5.39
N THR A 88 -1.24 -4.88 -6.44
CA THR A 88 -0.63 -3.67 -7.02
C THR A 88 -0.80 -3.61 -8.54
N LEU A 89 -0.79 -2.41 -9.11
CA LEU A 89 -0.84 -2.19 -10.55
C LEU A 89 -0.05 -0.93 -10.93
N ARG A 90 1.00 -1.10 -11.73
CA ARG A 90 1.66 0.03 -12.40
C ARG A 90 0.75 0.56 -13.50
N GLY A 91 0.64 1.88 -13.62
CA GLY A 91 -0.25 2.51 -14.61
C GLY A 91 -1.73 2.46 -14.23
N ALA A 92 -2.05 2.23 -12.96
CA ALA A 92 -3.44 2.21 -12.50
C ALA A 92 -4.09 3.58 -12.72
N SER A 93 -5.20 3.60 -13.47
CA SER A 93 -6.03 4.78 -13.70
C SER A 93 -7.26 4.82 -12.81
N ASP A 94 -7.77 3.66 -12.39
CA ASP A 94 -8.81 3.52 -11.38
C ASP A 94 -8.62 2.24 -10.55
N CYS A 95 -9.45 2.06 -9.52
CA CYS A 95 -9.42 0.91 -8.61
C CYS A 95 -10.12 -0.35 -9.15
N ARG A 96 -10.68 -0.26 -10.35
CA ARG A 96 -11.50 -1.30 -10.98
C ARG A 96 -10.66 -2.02 -12.05
N GLY A 97 -11.30 -2.95 -12.75
CA GLY A 97 -10.65 -3.69 -13.83
C GLY A 97 -9.64 -4.75 -13.37
N GLY A 98 -9.00 -5.36 -14.36
CA GLY A 98 -8.03 -6.44 -14.23
C GLY A 98 -6.58 -5.97 -14.42
N GLY A 99 -5.65 -6.93 -14.50
CA GLY A 99 -4.21 -6.67 -14.67
C GLY A 99 -3.45 -6.43 -13.37
N TRP A 100 -4.15 -6.45 -12.23
CA TRP A 100 -3.57 -6.30 -10.91
C TRP A 100 -2.76 -7.54 -10.51
N GLU A 101 -1.57 -7.31 -9.95
CA GLU A 101 -0.68 -8.34 -9.44
C GLU A 101 -0.90 -8.53 -7.94
N LYS A 102 -1.05 -9.77 -7.48
CA LYS A 102 -1.12 -10.10 -6.05
C LYS A 102 0.29 -10.06 -5.44
N ILE A 103 0.48 -9.17 -4.46
CA ILE A 103 1.75 -9.04 -3.71
C ILE A 103 1.69 -9.75 -2.34
N THR A 104 0.59 -10.45 -2.08
CA THR A 104 0.39 -11.37 -0.96
C THR A 104 -0.24 -12.65 -1.50
N ASN A 105 -0.03 -13.77 -0.82
CA ASN A 105 -0.59 -15.05 -1.23
C ASN A 105 -1.74 -15.45 -0.30
N PRO A 106 -3.02 -15.39 -0.74
CA PRO A 106 -4.19 -15.80 0.05
C PRO A 106 -4.15 -17.24 0.57
N ALA A 107 -3.36 -18.12 -0.07
CA ALA A 107 -3.16 -19.48 0.43
C ALA A 107 -2.21 -19.54 1.64
N ALA A 108 -1.42 -18.50 1.90
CA ALA A 108 -0.53 -18.35 3.05
C ALA A 108 -1.11 -17.38 4.10
N ILE A 109 -1.45 -16.18 3.67
CA ILE A 109 -2.01 -15.13 4.52
C ILE A 109 -3.24 -14.53 3.85
N VAL A 110 -4.31 -14.36 4.61
CA VAL A 110 -5.53 -13.69 4.14
C VAL A 110 -5.53 -12.28 4.71
N VAL A 111 -5.36 -11.29 3.85
CA VAL A 111 -5.48 -9.87 4.22
C VAL A 111 -6.94 -9.59 4.55
N THR A 112 -7.19 -9.14 5.77
CA THR A 112 -8.53 -8.85 6.29
C THR A 112 -8.83 -7.36 6.32
N ARG A 113 -7.79 -6.52 6.32
CA ARG A 113 -7.92 -5.06 6.25
C ARG A 113 -6.71 -4.48 5.55
N PHE A 114 -6.96 -3.54 4.65
CA PHE A 114 -5.97 -2.62 4.12
C PHE A 114 -6.65 -1.26 4.06
N SER A 115 -6.06 -0.23 4.64
CA SER A 115 -6.64 1.11 4.58
C SER A 115 -5.53 2.14 4.61
N VAL A 116 -5.69 3.17 3.77
CA VAL A 116 -4.86 4.37 3.84
C VAL A 116 -5.71 5.57 4.23
N GLN A 117 -5.32 6.24 5.30
CA GLN A 117 -5.98 7.44 5.79
C GLN A 117 -5.07 8.65 5.61
N ARG A 118 -5.68 9.79 5.28
CA ARG A 118 -5.00 11.09 5.18
C ARG A 118 -5.46 11.99 6.32
N GLN A 119 -4.50 12.41 7.14
CA GLN A 119 -4.70 13.40 8.20
C GLN A 119 -4.09 14.73 7.76
N VAL A 120 -4.90 15.79 7.77
CA VAL A 120 -4.49 17.13 7.36
C VAL A 120 -4.43 18.03 8.59
N THR A 121 -3.27 18.63 8.81
CA THR A 121 -3.06 19.64 9.86
C THR A 121 -2.68 20.94 9.19
N SER A 122 -3.43 22.01 9.48
CA SER A 122 -3.17 23.34 8.87
C SER A 122 -1.72 23.77 9.07
N GLY A 123 -1.05 24.14 7.98
CA GLY A 123 0.36 24.58 8.00
C GLY A 123 1.39 23.46 7.91
N PHE A 124 0.99 22.19 7.79
CA PHE A 124 1.90 21.05 7.66
C PHE A 124 1.53 20.19 6.45
N ALA A 125 2.52 19.47 5.91
CA ALA A 125 2.27 18.41 4.95
C ALA A 125 1.39 17.30 5.58
N PRO A 126 0.48 16.68 4.82
CA PRO A 126 -0.41 15.66 5.37
C PRO A 126 0.36 14.43 5.88
N GLU A 127 -0.14 13.85 6.97
CA GLU A 127 0.28 12.53 7.44
C GLU A 127 -0.61 11.47 6.77
N LEU A 128 0.03 10.42 6.26
CA LEU A 128 -0.62 9.28 5.65
C LEU A 128 -0.35 8.04 6.51
N SER A 129 -1.40 7.40 7.01
CA SER A 129 -1.29 6.13 7.74
C SER A 129 -1.72 4.97 6.84
N VAL A 130 -0.92 3.90 6.82
CA VAL A 130 -1.19 2.65 6.12
C VAL A 130 -1.40 1.56 7.15
N THR A 131 -2.63 1.06 7.26
CA THR A 131 -2.96 -0.08 8.11
C THR A 131 -3.06 -1.34 7.25
N LEU A 132 -2.45 -2.43 7.69
CA LEU A 132 -2.59 -3.75 7.09
C LEU A 132 -2.81 -4.78 8.19
N ALA A 133 -3.93 -5.50 8.11
CA ALA A 133 -4.25 -6.61 8.99
C ALA A 133 -4.44 -7.89 8.18
N ALA A 134 -3.97 -9.00 8.72
CA ALA A 134 -4.11 -10.31 8.10
C ALA A 134 -4.18 -11.42 9.14
N ARG A 135 -4.66 -12.57 8.66
CA ARG A 135 -4.64 -13.84 9.40
C ARG A 135 -3.90 -14.91 8.62
N SER A 136 -3.30 -15.88 9.32
CA SER A 136 -2.76 -17.07 8.66
C SER A 136 -3.88 -17.91 8.03
N ALA A 137 -3.60 -18.49 6.87
CA ALA A 137 -4.46 -19.50 6.26
C ALA A 137 -4.21 -20.91 6.85
N GLN A 138 -2.99 -21.18 7.30
CA GLN A 138 -2.57 -22.46 7.89
C GLN A 138 -2.92 -22.58 9.37
N GLN A 139 -2.89 -21.46 10.09
CA GLN A 139 -2.96 -21.46 11.55
C GLN A 139 -4.18 -20.71 12.07
N ARG A 140 -5.09 -21.44 12.73
CA ARG A 140 -6.28 -20.84 13.33
C ARG A 140 -5.90 -19.91 14.48
N GLY A 141 -6.44 -18.70 14.44
CA GLY A 141 -6.25 -17.69 15.48
C GLY A 141 -4.94 -16.91 15.40
N LEU A 142 -4.05 -17.21 14.44
CA LEU A 142 -2.88 -16.37 14.19
C LEU A 142 -3.29 -15.15 13.35
N THR A 143 -3.21 -13.97 13.96
CA THR A 143 -3.54 -12.69 13.33
C THR A 143 -2.47 -11.66 13.64
N SER A 144 -2.25 -10.73 12.73
CA SER A 144 -1.39 -9.56 12.96
C SER A 144 -1.98 -8.33 12.29
N GLU A 145 -1.69 -7.17 12.86
CA GLU A 145 -2.02 -5.85 12.31
C GLU A 145 -0.81 -4.94 12.52
N VAL A 146 -0.45 -4.22 11.47
CA VAL A 146 0.63 -3.23 11.50
C VAL A 146 0.14 -1.91 10.92
N GLU A 147 0.68 -0.80 11.43
CA GLU A 147 0.43 0.54 10.92
C GLU A 147 1.76 1.23 10.64
N GLN A 148 1.93 1.77 9.43
CA GLN A 148 3.03 2.67 9.11
C GLN A 148 2.49 4.06 8.83
N ARG A 149 3.19 5.09 9.34
CA ARG A 149 2.92 6.49 9.03
C ARG A 149 4.03 7.08 8.18
N VAL A 150 3.64 7.91 7.21
CA VAL A 150 4.56 8.66 6.36
C VAL A 150 4.02 10.06 6.09
N THR A 151 4.92 11.01 5.86
CA THR A 151 4.56 12.38 5.48
C THR A 151 4.45 12.50 3.95
N GLY A 152 3.37 13.08 3.46
CA GLY A 152 3.16 13.37 2.04
C GLY A 152 3.68 14.75 1.65
N TYR A 153 4.99 14.92 1.55
CA TYR A 153 5.63 16.24 1.35
C TYR A 153 5.21 17.00 0.09
N ASN A 154 4.69 16.30 -0.93
CA ASN A 154 4.27 16.90 -2.20
C ASN A 154 2.74 16.91 -2.39
N LEU A 155 1.98 16.72 -1.31
CA LEU A 155 0.51 16.68 -1.31
C LEU A 155 -0.11 17.88 -0.62
#